data_AF-A0A431NHU4-F1
#
_entry.id   AF-A0A431NHU4-F1
#
_cell.length_a   1.000
_cell.length_b   1.000
_cell.length_c   1.000
_cell.angle_alpha   90.00
_cell.angle_beta   90.00
_cell.angle_gamma   90.00
#
_symmetry.space_group_name_H-M   'P 1'
#
loop_
_entity.id
_entity.type
_entity.pdbx_description
1 polymer ?
#
loop_
_entity_poly.entity_id
_entity_poly.type
_entity_poly.pdbx_seq_one_letter_code
_entity_poly.pdbx_strand_id
1 'polypeptide(L)'
;MRTASASRARHRTTSGTRLSGRFSGEGPGALRPTERLNQVAILYPVFVQVLLIFVVAVLMSRARRRSVVSRTREDLQAIAIGQYDWPEDAKKRAANYTNQFEIPVLFYAVVAFALIVKSADLVMIVLAWIFVLSRIAHAAIHVGSNRVKYRAPVFALGFLVLMVMWVRLAVHVILA
;
A
#
# COMPACT_ATOMS: atom_id res chain seq x y z
N MET A 1 -35.62 68.20 53.69
CA MET A 1 -35.78 68.77 52.32
C MET A 1 -34.37 68.87 51.73
N ARG A 2 -33.96 67.88 50.93
CA ARG A 2 -32.55 67.65 50.53
C ARG A 2 -32.38 67.90 49.02
N THR A 3 -31.20 68.40 48.70
CA THR A 3 -30.73 69.09 47.51
C THR A 3 -30.42 68.20 46.31
N ALA A 4 -30.30 68.88 45.16
CA ALA A 4 -30.15 68.38 43.80
C ALA A 4 -28.74 67.92 43.40
N SER A 5 -28.70 67.26 42.24
CA SER A 5 -27.65 67.26 41.21
C SER A 5 -26.33 66.53 41.51
N ALA A 6 -26.02 65.50 40.71
CA ALA A 6 -24.98 65.57 39.68
C ALA A 6 -24.54 64.19 39.16
N SER A 7 -24.02 64.22 37.94
CA SER A 7 -22.90 63.41 37.46
C SER A 7 -23.20 62.17 36.60
N ARG A 8 -23.10 62.44 35.31
CA ARG A 8 -23.03 61.56 34.15
C ARG A 8 -21.69 60.79 34.15
N ALA A 9 -21.71 59.46 34.14
CA ALA A 9 -20.51 58.63 34.02
C ALA A 9 -20.67 57.53 32.95
N ARG A 10 -20.15 57.85 31.76
CA ARG A 10 -19.38 57.00 30.83
C ARG A 10 -19.74 55.51 30.73
N HIS A 11 -20.43 55.16 29.63
CA HIS A 11 -20.31 53.84 29.02
C HIS A 11 -18.91 53.64 28.44
N ARG A 12 -18.14 52.73 29.06
CA ARG A 12 -17.00 52.04 28.45
C ARG A 12 -17.18 50.54 28.66
N THR A 13 -17.89 49.89 27.75
CA THR A 13 -17.77 48.44 27.58
C THR A 13 -16.73 48.21 26.49
N THR A 14 -15.69 47.51 26.91
CA THR A 14 -14.45 47.22 26.21
C THR A 14 -14.69 46.42 24.95
N SER A 15 -14.05 46.88 23.87
CA SER A 15 -13.96 46.25 22.57
C SER A 15 -13.53 44.79 22.70
N GLY A 16 -14.34 43.88 22.17
CA GLY A 16 -13.98 42.48 22.01
C GLY A 16 -12.91 42.36 20.94
N THR A 17 -11.65 42.29 21.37
CA THR A 17 -10.51 41.92 20.53
C THR A 17 -10.68 40.47 20.10
N ARG A 18 -11.34 40.25 18.96
CA ARG A 18 -11.30 38.97 18.25
C ARG A 18 -9.85 38.71 17.88
N LEU A 19 -9.20 37.83 18.62
CA LEU A 19 -8.01 37.13 18.16
C LEU A 19 -8.42 36.19 17.02
N SER A 20 -8.70 36.77 15.85
CA SER A 20 -8.62 36.08 14.57
C SER A 20 -7.14 35.88 14.25
N GLY A 21 -6.48 35.06 15.08
CA GLY A 21 -5.17 34.48 14.79
C GLY A 21 -5.35 33.56 13.60
N ARG A 22 -5.32 34.16 12.42
CA ARG A 22 -5.28 33.52 11.12
C ARG A 22 -4.02 32.66 11.08
N PHE A 23 -4.14 31.41 11.54
CA PHE A 23 -3.21 30.32 11.27
C PHE A 23 -3.27 29.98 9.77
N SER A 24 -2.95 30.94 8.91
CA SER A 24 -2.65 30.72 7.49
C SER A 24 -1.14 30.63 7.35
N GLY A 25 -0.55 29.71 8.12
CA GLY A 25 0.83 29.29 7.97
C GLY A 25 0.88 28.05 7.10
N GLU A 26 0.49 28.14 5.82
CA GLU A 26 1.02 27.21 4.83
C GLU A 26 2.45 27.68 4.55
N GLY A 27 3.41 27.16 5.33
CA GLY A 27 4.82 27.48 5.14
C GLY A 27 5.33 27.06 3.75
N PRO A 28 6.44 27.64 3.27
CA PRO A 28 7.00 27.46 1.91
C PRO A 28 7.49 26.04 1.53
N GLY A 29 6.96 24.99 2.16
CA GLY A 29 7.17 23.59 1.82
C GLY A 29 5.92 22.70 1.97
N ALA A 30 4.75 23.31 2.17
CA ALA A 30 3.48 22.59 2.23
C ALA A 30 3.10 22.10 0.83
N LEU A 31 3.00 20.78 0.67
CA LEU A 31 2.48 20.17 -0.56
C LEU A 31 1.10 20.74 -0.86
N ARG A 32 0.80 20.99 -2.13
CA ARG A 32 -0.54 21.42 -2.56
C ARG A 32 -1.57 20.36 -2.13
N PRO A 33 -2.84 20.74 -1.89
CA PRO A 33 -3.87 19.78 -1.47
C PRO A 33 -3.94 18.52 -2.34
N THR A 34 -3.82 18.66 -3.66
CA THR A 34 -3.82 17.53 -4.62
C THR A 34 -2.59 16.63 -4.48
N GLU A 35 -1.41 17.20 -4.20
CA GLU A 35 -0.19 16.43 -3.96
C GLU A 35 -0.31 15.64 -2.66
N ARG A 36 -0.84 16.25 -1.60
CA ARG A 36 -1.13 15.55 -0.34
C ARG A 36 -2.09 14.38 -0.55
N LEU A 37 -3.15 14.57 -1.35
CA LEU A 37 -4.09 13.50 -1.69
C LEU A 37 -3.42 12.36 -2.46
N ASN A 38 -2.55 12.67 -3.43
CA ASN A 38 -1.84 11.65 -4.21
C ASN A 38 -0.85 10.84 -3.35
N GLN A 39 -0.14 11.50 -2.43
CA GLN A 39 0.75 10.85 -1.46
C GLN A 39 0.01 9.83 -0.59
N VAL A 40 -1.24 10.11 -0.23
CA VAL A 40 -2.07 9.13 0.48
C VAL A 40 -2.61 8.07 -0.48
N ALA A 41 -3.04 8.46 -1.68
CA ALA A 41 -3.70 7.56 -2.62
C ALA A 41 -2.81 6.43 -3.16
N ILE A 42 -1.50 6.65 -3.27
CA ILE A 42 -0.55 5.59 -3.70
C ILE A 42 -0.47 4.41 -2.70
N LEU A 43 -0.92 4.61 -1.46
CA LEU A 43 -0.97 3.54 -0.45
C LEU A 43 -2.11 2.55 -0.68
N TYR A 44 -3.18 2.92 -1.40
CA TYR A 44 -4.29 1.97 -1.66
C TYR A 44 -3.82 0.72 -2.44
N PRO A 45 -3.07 0.83 -3.55
CA PRO A 45 -2.43 -0.32 -4.19
C PRO A 45 -1.57 -1.16 -3.22
N VAL A 46 -0.81 -0.51 -2.33
CA VAL A 46 0.04 -1.20 -1.34
C VAL A 46 -0.80 -2.09 -0.42
N PHE A 47 -1.90 -1.58 0.12
CA PHE A 47 -2.81 -2.36 0.96
C PHE A 47 -3.43 -3.54 0.21
N VAL A 48 -3.82 -3.34 -1.06
CA VAL A 48 -4.37 -4.42 -1.88
C VAL A 48 -3.33 -5.51 -2.16
N GLN A 49 -2.08 -5.14 -2.42
CA GLN A 49 -1.00 -6.11 -2.61
C GLN A 49 -0.69 -6.88 -1.32
N VAL A 50 -0.70 -6.21 -0.16
CA VAL A 50 -0.55 -6.88 1.15
C VAL A 50 -1.72 -7.83 1.42
N LEU A 51 -2.94 -7.42 1.11
CA LEU A 51 -4.13 -8.28 1.23
C LEU A 51 -4.00 -9.53 0.35
N LEU A 52 -3.49 -9.38 -0.88
CA LEU A 52 -3.23 -10.52 -1.77
C LEU A 52 -2.24 -11.52 -1.15
N ILE A 53 -1.17 -11.05 -0.49
CA ILE A 53 -0.22 -11.92 0.24
C ILE A 53 -0.96 -12.72 1.32
N PHE A 54 -1.80 -12.07 2.13
CA PHE A 54 -2.57 -12.76 3.17
C PHE A 54 -3.55 -13.80 2.59
N VAL A 55 -4.25 -13.46 1.51
CA VAL A 55 -5.16 -14.39 0.84
C VAL A 55 -4.39 -15.63 0.36
N VAL A 56 -3.26 -15.44 -0.33
CA VAL A 56 -2.45 -16.55 -0.84
C VAL A 56 -1.85 -17.37 0.31
N ALA A 57 -1.44 -16.74 1.42
CA ALA A 57 -0.96 -17.43 2.62
C ALA A 57 -2.04 -18.35 3.23
N VAL A 58 -3.27 -17.86 3.33
CA VAL A 58 -4.42 -18.63 3.83
C VAL A 58 -4.73 -19.79 2.88
N LEU A 59 -4.71 -19.56 1.57
CA LEU A 59 -4.94 -20.60 0.56
C LEU A 59 -3.88 -21.71 0.64
N MET A 60 -2.59 -21.36 0.71
CA MET A 60 -1.49 -22.32 0.89
C MET A 60 -1.67 -23.10 2.20
N SER A 61 -1.94 -22.39 3.30
CA SER A 61 -2.13 -23.01 4.63
C SER A 61 -3.30 -23.98 4.65
N ARG A 62 -4.41 -23.65 3.98
CA ARG A 62 -5.57 -24.55 3.83
C ARG A 62 -5.23 -25.79 3.02
N ALA A 63 -4.53 -25.64 1.89
CA ALA A 63 -4.13 -26.79 1.06
C ALA A 63 -3.23 -27.76 1.83
N ARG A 64 -2.22 -27.22 2.54
CA ARG A 64 -1.34 -28.02 3.41
C ARG A 64 -2.10 -28.68 4.56
N ARG A 65 -3.05 -27.99 5.20
CA ARG A 65 -3.85 -28.59 6.28
C ARG A 65 -4.71 -29.74 5.79
N ARG A 66 -5.34 -29.61 4.62
CA ARG A 66 -6.18 -30.68 4.03
C ARG A 66 -5.36 -31.91 3.64
N SER A 67 -4.10 -31.75 3.24
CA SER A 67 -3.25 -32.87 2.83
C SER A 67 -2.63 -33.66 3.99
N VAL A 68 -2.71 -33.15 5.23
CA VAL A 68 -1.99 -33.72 6.39
C VAL A 68 -2.96 -34.00 7.55
N VAL A 69 -4.19 -34.43 7.23
CA VAL A 69 -5.24 -34.73 8.23
C VAL A 69 -5.02 -36.08 8.92
N SER A 70 -4.32 -37.03 8.30
CA SER A 70 -4.00 -38.36 8.83
C SER A 70 -2.50 -38.53 9.09
N ARG A 71 -1.99 -37.96 10.20
CA ARG A 71 -0.54 -37.89 10.46
C ARG A 71 0.04 -39.19 11.00
N THR A 72 1.12 -39.67 10.37
CA THR A 72 2.10 -40.53 11.02
C THR A 72 3.17 -39.67 11.74
N ARG A 73 3.92 -40.26 12.69
CA ARG A 73 5.08 -39.58 13.30
C ARG A 73 6.16 -39.23 12.26
N GLU A 74 6.29 -40.06 11.24
CA GLU A 74 7.24 -39.91 10.13
C GLU A 74 6.87 -38.70 9.26
N ASP A 75 5.59 -38.49 8.95
CA ASP A 75 5.12 -37.31 8.20
C ASP A 75 5.47 -36.01 8.93
N LEU A 76 5.30 -35.98 10.26
CA LEU A 76 5.61 -34.81 11.08
C LEU A 76 7.11 -34.49 11.10
N GLN A 77 7.96 -35.52 11.17
CA GLN A 77 9.41 -35.35 11.09
C GLN A 77 9.82 -34.85 9.70
N ALA A 78 9.28 -35.43 8.62
CA ALA A 78 9.54 -35.02 7.25
C ALA A 78 9.12 -33.55 7.00
N ILE A 79 8.01 -33.09 7.58
CA ILE A 79 7.59 -31.69 7.49
C ILE A 79 8.58 -30.77 8.23
N ALA A 80 9.04 -31.16 9.42
CA ALA A 80 9.94 -30.34 10.24
C ALA A 80 11.29 -30.09 9.56
N ILE A 81 11.78 -31.05 8.77
CA ILE A 81 13.04 -30.93 8.01
C ILE A 81 12.84 -30.54 6.54
N GLY A 82 11.61 -30.25 6.11
CA GLY A 82 11.29 -29.81 4.75
C GLY A 82 11.35 -30.90 3.66
N GLN A 83 11.36 -32.18 4.04
CA GLN A 83 11.40 -33.34 3.12
C GLN A 83 10.01 -33.90 2.78
N TYR A 84 8.94 -33.30 3.30
CA TYR A 84 7.58 -33.77 3.04
C TYR A 84 7.15 -33.51 1.59
N ASP A 85 6.71 -34.56 0.90
CA ASP A 85 6.24 -34.47 -0.48
C ASP A 85 4.80 -33.96 -0.56
N TRP A 86 4.65 -32.63 -0.63
CA TRP A 86 3.35 -31.99 -0.69
C TRP A 86 2.58 -32.35 -1.97
N PRO A 87 1.24 -32.53 -1.90
CA PRO A 87 0.42 -32.66 -3.10
C PRO A 87 0.54 -31.45 -4.03
N GLU A 88 0.23 -31.65 -5.31
CA GLU A 88 0.41 -30.65 -6.35
C GLU A 88 -0.28 -29.31 -6.04
N ASP A 89 -1.49 -29.32 -5.47
CA ASP A 89 -2.21 -28.10 -5.08
C ASP A 89 -1.48 -27.30 -4.00
N ALA A 90 -0.91 -27.97 -2.99
CA ALA A 90 -0.14 -27.33 -1.93
C ALA A 90 1.19 -26.77 -2.47
N LYS A 91 1.86 -27.49 -3.38
CA LYS A 91 3.06 -27.01 -4.08
C LYS A 91 2.77 -25.76 -4.92
N LYS A 92 1.72 -25.78 -5.74
CA LYS A 92 1.30 -24.64 -6.58
C LYS A 92 1.02 -23.39 -5.74
N ARG A 93 0.28 -23.52 -4.64
CA ARG A 93 -0.04 -22.38 -3.75
C ARG A 93 1.19 -21.88 -3.00
N ALA A 94 2.11 -22.77 -2.60
CA ALA A 94 3.38 -22.37 -1.99
C ALA A 94 4.28 -21.61 -2.98
N ALA A 95 4.40 -22.08 -4.22
CA ALA A 95 5.13 -21.38 -5.27
C ALA A 95 4.52 -20.01 -5.56
N ASN A 96 3.17 -19.91 -5.60
CA ASN A 96 2.51 -18.62 -5.74
C ASN A 96 2.79 -17.67 -4.57
N TYR A 97 2.80 -18.19 -3.34
CA TYR A 97 3.10 -17.42 -2.13
C TYR A 97 4.52 -16.85 -2.18
N THR A 98 5.53 -17.67 -2.49
CA THR A 98 6.91 -17.21 -2.66
C THR A 98 7.01 -16.12 -3.73
N ASN A 99 6.34 -16.29 -4.86
CA ASN A 99 6.36 -15.29 -5.94
C ASN A 99 5.75 -13.93 -5.52
N GLN A 100 4.93 -13.86 -4.46
CA GLN A 100 4.45 -12.57 -3.93
C GLN A 100 5.52 -11.78 -3.17
N PHE A 101 6.71 -12.35 -2.90
CA PHE A 101 7.82 -11.67 -2.24
C PHE A 101 9.02 -11.39 -3.14
N GLU A 102 9.05 -11.90 -4.36
CA GLU A 102 10.16 -11.67 -5.29
C GLU A 102 10.07 -10.25 -5.89
N ILE A 103 9.07 -10.04 -6.75
CA ILE A 103 8.88 -8.76 -7.45
C ILE A 103 8.17 -7.71 -6.57
N PRO A 104 7.14 -8.05 -5.76
CA PRO A 104 6.43 -7.04 -4.97
C PRO A 104 7.28 -6.35 -3.89
N VAL A 105 8.40 -6.93 -3.45
CA VAL A 105 9.34 -6.25 -2.55
C VAL A 105 9.92 -4.99 -3.19
N LEU A 106 10.29 -5.05 -4.47
CA LEU A 106 10.75 -3.88 -5.23
C LEU A 106 9.63 -2.85 -5.45
N PHE A 107 8.37 -3.29 -5.53
CA PHE A 107 7.22 -2.39 -5.58
C PHE A 107 7.02 -1.64 -4.25
N TYR A 108 7.11 -2.31 -3.11
CA TYR A 108 7.03 -1.65 -1.82
C TYR A 108 8.17 -0.63 -1.65
N ALA A 109 9.38 -0.98 -2.07
CA ALA A 109 10.53 -0.08 -2.02
C ALA A 109 10.34 1.17 -2.87
N VAL A 110 9.91 1.03 -4.14
CA VAL A 110 9.72 2.20 -5.03
C VAL A 110 8.62 3.13 -4.52
N VAL A 111 7.53 2.58 -3.95
CA VAL A 111 6.46 3.40 -3.35
C VAL A 111 6.97 4.11 -2.10
N ALA A 112 7.70 3.41 -1.21
CA ALA A 112 8.28 4.02 -0.01
C ALA A 112 9.24 5.18 -0.36
N PHE A 113 10.12 4.98 -1.34
CA PHE A 113 11.01 6.05 -1.80
C PHE A 113 10.26 7.20 -2.47
N ALA A 114 9.23 6.91 -3.28
CA ALA A 114 8.40 7.95 -3.88
C ALA A 114 7.65 8.81 -2.84
N LEU A 115 7.26 8.23 -1.71
CA LEU A 115 6.69 8.98 -0.59
C LEU A 115 7.73 9.88 0.08
N ILE A 116 8.95 9.38 0.30
CA ILE A 116 10.04 10.13 0.95
C ILE A 116 10.43 11.35 0.11
N VAL A 117 10.64 11.17 -1.19
CA VAL A 117 11.04 12.27 -2.09
C VAL A 117 9.84 13.08 -2.60
N LYS A 118 8.64 12.80 -2.10
CA LYS A 118 7.39 13.48 -2.45
C LYS A 118 7.02 13.42 -3.95
N SER A 119 7.37 12.32 -4.64
CA SER A 119 7.13 12.10 -6.08
C SER A 119 5.93 11.20 -6.42
N ALA A 120 5.09 10.86 -5.44
CA ALA A 120 3.86 10.09 -5.65
C ALA A 120 2.78 10.94 -6.36
N ASP A 121 2.89 11.05 -7.67
CA ASP A 121 1.91 11.70 -8.54
C ASP A 121 0.87 10.73 -9.13
N LEU A 122 -0.08 11.28 -9.89
CA LEU A 122 -1.15 10.50 -10.52
C LEU A 122 -0.61 9.38 -11.42
N VAL A 123 0.49 9.61 -12.14
CA VAL A 123 1.10 8.61 -13.01
C VAL A 123 1.63 7.45 -12.17
N MET A 124 2.33 7.74 -11.08
CA MET A 124 2.83 6.72 -10.15
C MET A 124 1.68 5.90 -9.53
N ILE A 125 0.55 6.53 -9.21
CA ILE A 125 -0.65 5.87 -8.69
C ILE A 125 -1.25 4.92 -9.74
N VAL A 126 -1.40 5.37 -10.99
CA VAL A 126 -1.95 4.55 -12.07
C VAL A 126 -1.05 3.33 -12.33
N LEU A 127 0.27 3.53 -12.40
CA LEU A 127 1.23 2.44 -12.55
C LEU A 127 1.15 1.46 -11.38
N ALA A 128 1.03 1.94 -10.14
CA ALA A 128 0.87 1.10 -8.97
C ALA A 128 -0.40 0.24 -9.04
N TRP A 129 -1.53 0.79 -9.50
CA TRP A 129 -2.75 0.01 -9.72
C TRP A 129 -2.58 -1.05 -10.82
N ILE A 130 -1.98 -0.70 -11.95
CA ILE A 130 -1.72 -1.66 -13.03
C ILE A 130 -0.84 -2.81 -12.52
N PHE A 131 0.21 -2.48 -11.75
CA PHE A 131 1.07 -3.47 -11.11
C PHE A 131 0.24 -4.43 -10.25
N VAL A 132 -0.53 -3.93 -9.30
CA VAL A 132 -1.29 -4.78 -8.37
C VAL A 132 -2.38 -5.60 -9.07
N LEU A 133 -3.07 -5.03 -10.07
CA LEU A 133 -4.04 -5.78 -10.88
C LEU A 133 -3.36 -6.92 -11.66
N SER A 134 -2.16 -6.69 -12.20
CA SER A 134 -1.38 -7.76 -12.84
C SER A 134 -1.03 -8.88 -11.85
N ARG A 135 -0.74 -8.55 -10.59
CA ARG A 135 -0.44 -9.52 -9.52
C ARG A 135 -1.65 -10.36 -9.16
N ILE A 136 -2.83 -9.73 -9.06
CA ILE A 136 -4.10 -10.43 -8.81
C ILE A 136 -4.39 -11.40 -9.97
N ALA A 137 -4.28 -10.92 -11.22
CA ALA A 137 -4.49 -11.76 -12.40
C ALA A 137 -3.50 -12.94 -12.45
N HIS A 138 -2.21 -12.69 -12.21
CA HIS A 138 -1.19 -13.73 -12.17
C HIS A 138 -1.49 -14.78 -11.08
N ALA A 139 -1.88 -14.33 -9.87
CA ALA A 139 -2.25 -15.23 -8.78
C ALA A 139 -3.49 -16.07 -9.11
N ALA A 140 -4.52 -15.47 -9.69
CA ALA A 140 -5.74 -16.16 -10.11
C ALA A 140 -5.45 -17.22 -11.19
N ILE A 141 -4.61 -16.91 -12.19
CA ILE A 141 -4.21 -17.86 -13.24
C ILE A 141 -3.39 -19.01 -12.65
N HIS A 142 -2.44 -18.69 -11.76
CA HIS A 142 -1.52 -19.67 -11.18
C HIS A 142 -2.24 -20.64 -10.23
N VAL A 143 -3.15 -20.13 -9.40
CA VAL A 143 -3.87 -20.93 -8.40
C VAL A 143 -5.13 -21.60 -8.98
N GLY A 144 -5.74 -21.02 -10.01
CA GLY A 144 -6.98 -21.52 -10.63
C GLY A 144 -6.73 -22.40 -11.86
N SER A 145 -6.63 -21.77 -13.04
CA SER A 145 -6.69 -22.48 -14.33
C SER A 145 -5.38 -23.17 -14.74
N ASN A 146 -4.25 -22.80 -14.11
CA ASN A 146 -2.90 -23.29 -14.40
C ASN A 146 -2.52 -23.27 -15.90
N ARG A 147 -3.12 -22.37 -16.69
CA ARG A 147 -2.79 -22.24 -18.12
C ARG A 147 -1.51 -21.43 -18.27
N VAL A 148 -0.39 -22.14 -18.43
CA VAL A 148 0.96 -21.57 -18.55
C VAL A 148 1.05 -20.45 -19.61
N LYS A 149 0.28 -20.58 -20.72
CA LYS A 149 0.24 -19.60 -21.83
C LYS A 149 -0.09 -18.17 -21.39
N TYR A 150 -0.91 -17.99 -20.35
CA TYR A 150 -1.32 -16.66 -19.88
C TYR A 150 -0.49 -16.16 -18.69
N ARG A 151 0.32 -17.04 -18.07
CA ARG A 151 1.09 -16.70 -16.87
C ARG A 151 2.26 -15.77 -17.19
N ALA A 152 3.05 -16.11 -18.22
CA ALA A 152 4.25 -15.35 -18.57
C ALA A 152 3.95 -13.91 -19.05
N PRO A 153 2.95 -13.66 -19.93
CA PRO A 153 2.62 -12.30 -20.35
C PRO A 153 2.14 -11.39 -19.20
N VAL A 154 1.30 -11.92 -18.29
CA VAL A 154 0.79 -11.15 -17.15
C VAL A 154 1.91 -10.81 -16.16
N PHE A 155 2.84 -11.76 -15.93
CA PHE A 155 4.04 -11.50 -15.14
C PHE A 155 4.93 -10.43 -15.80
N ALA A 156 5.18 -10.56 -17.11
CA ALA A 156 6.00 -9.61 -17.86
C ALA A 156 5.41 -8.19 -17.85
N LEU A 157 4.08 -8.06 -17.97
CA LEU A 157 3.40 -6.77 -17.84
C LEU A 157 3.68 -6.14 -16.47
N GLY A 158 3.48 -6.89 -15.37
CA GLY A 158 3.75 -6.38 -14.02
C GLY A 158 5.22 -5.99 -13.82
N PHE A 159 6.13 -6.80 -14.35
CA PHE A 159 7.57 -6.51 -14.30
C PHE A 159 7.93 -5.22 -15.07
N LEU A 160 7.42 -5.05 -16.29
CA LEU A 160 7.66 -3.86 -17.10
C LEU A 160 7.09 -2.60 -16.43
N VAL A 161 5.88 -2.68 -15.89
CA VAL A 161 5.26 -1.57 -15.16
C VAL A 161 6.11 -1.16 -13.96
N LEU A 162 6.63 -2.13 -13.21
CA LEU A 162 7.53 -1.86 -12.10
C LEU A 162 8.84 -1.20 -12.56
N MET A 163 9.43 -1.64 -13.67
CA MET A 163 10.61 -0.96 -14.25
C MET A 163 10.31 0.50 -14.59
N VAL A 164 9.14 0.78 -15.18
CA VAL A 164 8.73 2.15 -15.51
C VAL A 164 8.58 3.00 -14.24
N MET A 165 8.03 2.44 -13.16
CA MET A 165 7.95 3.13 -11.86
C MET A 165 9.34 3.51 -11.32
N TRP A 166 10.32 2.61 -11.40
CA TRP A 166 11.69 2.88 -10.98
C TRP A 166 12.38 3.92 -11.85
N VAL A 167 12.23 3.83 -13.17
CA VAL A 167 12.77 4.84 -14.10
C VAL A 167 12.17 6.21 -13.80
N ARG A 168 10.85 6.28 -13.59
CA ARG A 168 10.18 7.54 -13.21
C ARG A 168 10.74 8.13 -11.92
N LEU A 169 10.92 7.30 -10.89
CA LEU A 169 11.51 7.73 -9.63
C LEU A 169 12.95 8.24 -9.83
N ALA A 170 13.77 7.51 -10.60
CA ALA A 170 15.15 7.91 -10.89
C ALA A 170 15.21 9.24 -11.63
N VAL A 171 14.38 9.44 -12.66
CA VAL A 171 14.27 10.71 -13.39
C VAL A 171 13.87 11.85 -12.45
N HIS A 172 12.90 11.63 -11.56
CA HIS A 172 12.51 12.64 -10.59
C HIS A 172 13.68 13.03 -9.66
N VAL A 173 14.43 12.05 -9.15
CA VAL A 173 15.58 12.29 -8.26
C VAL A 173 16.72 13.01 -8.97
N ILE A 174 16.97 12.71 -10.25
CA ILE A 174 18.04 13.34 -11.04
C ILE A 174 17.71 14.80 -11.38
N LEU A 175 16.43 15.13 -11.54
CA LEU A 175 15.98 16.46 -11.95
C LEU A 175 15.59 17.39 -10.78
N ALA A 176 15.52 16.86 -9.56
CA ALA A 176 15.18 17.59 -8.34
C ALA A 176 16.38 18.36 -7.78
#